data_AF-J3GUV6-F1
#
_entry.id   AF-J3GUV6-F1
#
_cell.length_a   1.000
_cell.length_b   1.000
_cell.length_c   1.000
_cell.angle_alpha   90.00
_cell.angle_beta   90.00
_cell.angle_gamma   90.00
#
_symmetry.space_group_name_H-M   'P 1'
#
loop_
_entity.id
_entity.type
_entity.pdbx_description
1 polymer ?
#
loop_
_entity_poly.entity_id
_entity_poly.type
_entity_poly.pdbx_seq_one_letter_code
_entity_poly.pdbx_strand_id
1 'polypeptide(L)'
;MTSSAVHERSLGIPPLPGKFGRHTLLASVVAVALAVAGGYAFAQGGTAKPPKGAPSPFTTPTLPDPVFTNPNAIHGFDVTGFIQNMTLDTTNANCPNTSDPGRFGGTVQLNGVTIIVPCNTVMQMPANTLTWADFVRGGTLALGKSPAAYPSFEIHVVGNTVSNKQIAGLIFVSQQSVNAGSGVITRIDYTNGNLEVDSGNPTQPTIIQINDPNGRFGRAQSPDPRFSVDDANPTIHAATGYPMCVPRTLSGDDALCPQKNRPKVVTPTTTNNCRNFSQAGVTPPASGELSGPAVGQVYCSQYVMKRFSDATRTATDPDPTQQAPFEVGDFISWSGTLFKSATTGAPDFISAHTIEANVGIYTQPGSQPSYLAIGEFGIGTADPAATAINGVAQETQDRIFLEASTTDIKTPVDIYLIDVNPSTGVQTNRWVTPYEMTGECNPAQTLPTSCLGASGGITTQNTGPQPQRARLRATKAPTGLLSQPTRTLRVVARSLCVPQQSLSQAGVDGCIQNAGTLTVANGLIAGQYVAPVFEFIFPEGVKPGDPVVPNDFWHLPFIRNGEGVGTPTGVGPLDPTPW
;
A
#
# COMPACT_ATOMS: atom_id res chain seq x y z
N MET A 1 72.62 -30.96 6.60
CA MET A 1 72.48 -31.86 7.78
C MET A 1 71.33 -31.29 8.60
N THR A 2 70.11 -31.81 8.42
CA THR A 2 69.39 -32.66 9.41
C THR A 2 69.26 -31.96 10.78
N SER A 3 68.08 -31.70 11.36
CA SER A 3 66.97 -32.65 11.56
C SER A 3 65.73 -31.94 12.15
N SER A 4 64.57 -32.28 11.58
CA SER A 4 63.26 -32.65 12.18
C SER A 4 62.57 -31.85 13.31
N ALA A 5 61.31 -31.48 13.05
CA ALA A 5 60.20 -31.56 14.02
C ALA A 5 58.86 -31.90 13.31
N VAL A 6 58.45 -33.15 13.54
CA VAL A 6 57.14 -33.83 13.55
C VAL A 6 55.86 -33.11 13.10
N HIS A 7 55.17 -33.80 12.18
CA HIS A 7 53.77 -33.65 11.73
C HIS A 7 52.74 -34.03 12.80
N GLU A 8 51.62 -33.30 12.86
CA GLU A 8 50.32 -33.85 13.29
C GLU A 8 49.22 -33.46 12.29
N ARG A 9 48.40 -34.45 11.94
CA ARG A 9 47.53 -34.51 10.76
C ARG A 9 46.19 -33.80 11.01
N SER A 10 45.83 -32.88 10.12
CA SER A 10 44.44 -32.45 9.90
C SER A 10 43.73 -33.44 8.97
N LEU A 11 42.61 -33.99 9.41
CA LEU A 11 41.73 -34.87 8.62
C LEU A 11 40.91 -34.01 7.66
N GLY A 12 41.27 -34.07 6.37
CA GLY A 12 40.48 -33.52 5.27
C GLY A 12 39.34 -34.45 4.86
N ILE A 13 38.18 -33.84 4.56
CA ILE A 13 37.09 -34.41 3.76
C ILE A 13 37.00 -33.54 2.49
N PRO A 14 36.91 -34.12 1.27
CA PRO A 14 37.32 -33.48 0.02
C PRO A 14 36.28 -32.50 -0.56
N PRO A 15 36.70 -31.51 -1.36
CA PRO A 15 35.80 -30.66 -2.13
C PRO A 15 35.51 -31.27 -3.50
N LEU A 16 34.25 -31.33 -3.89
CA LEU A 16 33.84 -31.49 -5.29
C LEU A 16 32.75 -30.48 -5.65
N PRO A 17 32.67 -30.07 -6.92
CA PRO A 17 32.48 -28.68 -7.32
C PRO A 17 31.11 -28.43 -7.94
N GLY A 18 30.56 -27.24 -7.72
CA GLY A 18 29.36 -26.77 -8.41
C GLY A 18 29.43 -25.26 -8.56
N LYS A 19 29.91 -24.80 -9.72
CA LYS A 19 29.81 -23.41 -10.15
C LYS A 19 28.34 -23.00 -10.23
N PHE A 20 27.94 -21.93 -9.54
CA PHE A 20 26.90 -21.04 -10.04
C PHE A 20 27.31 -19.60 -9.79
N GLY A 21 27.22 -18.82 -10.87
CA GLY A 21 27.77 -17.48 -11.00
C GLY A 21 27.00 -16.44 -10.20
N ARG A 22 27.73 -15.36 -9.92
CA ARG A 22 27.18 -14.06 -9.50
C ARG A 22 26.41 -13.42 -10.66
N HIS A 23 25.51 -12.49 -10.30
CA HIS A 23 24.66 -11.60 -11.11
C HIS A 23 23.22 -12.15 -11.26
N THR A 24 22.13 -11.44 -10.98
CA THR A 24 21.88 -10.02 -10.63
C THR A 24 20.50 -9.99 -9.97
N LEU A 25 20.39 -9.41 -8.77
CA LEU A 25 19.14 -9.26 -8.02
C LEU A 25 18.96 -7.75 -7.83
N LEU A 26 18.08 -7.15 -8.63
CA LEU A 26 17.66 -5.75 -8.50
C LEU A 26 16.15 -5.76 -8.33
N ALA A 27 15.74 -6.03 -7.11
CA ALA A 27 14.38 -5.87 -6.62
C ALA A 27 14.50 -5.45 -5.15
N SER A 28 14.59 -4.14 -4.89
CA SER A 28 14.56 -3.52 -3.55
C SER A 28 14.70 -2.01 -3.68
N VAL A 29 13.64 -1.22 -3.45
CA VAL A 29 13.64 -0.03 -2.57
C VAL A 29 12.18 0.33 -2.22
N VAL A 30 11.62 -0.28 -1.17
CA VAL A 30 10.59 0.34 -0.30
C VAL A 30 10.72 -0.15 1.16
N ALA A 31 11.38 -1.29 1.42
CA ALA A 31 11.47 -1.88 2.76
C ALA A 31 12.71 -1.46 3.57
N VAL A 32 12.83 -0.18 3.98
CA VAL A 32 13.75 0.21 5.06
C VAL A 32 13.01 1.00 6.13
N ALA A 33 12.21 0.31 6.93
CA ALA A 33 11.88 0.74 8.29
C ALA A 33 11.51 -0.48 9.14
N LEU A 34 12.18 -0.64 10.29
CA LEU A 34 11.97 -1.62 11.37
C LEU A 34 12.45 -3.07 11.15
N ALA A 35 13.76 -3.27 11.38
CA ALA A 35 14.30 -4.58 11.76
C ALA A 35 15.47 -4.45 12.74
N VAL A 36 15.30 -3.83 13.91
CA VAL A 36 16.25 -3.99 15.03
C VAL A 36 15.52 -3.93 16.38
N ALA A 37 15.27 -5.10 16.98
CA ALA A 37 15.30 -5.31 18.43
C ALA A 37 15.40 -6.82 18.70
N GLY A 38 16.57 -7.24 19.18
CA GLY A 38 16.83 -8.62 19.56
C GLY A 38 16.09 -9.00 20.84
N GLY A 39 15.18 -9.97 20.70
CA GLY A 39 14.60 -10.78 21.75
C GLY A 39 14.20 -12.10 21.12
N TYR A 40 14.31 -13.22 21.84
CA TYR A 40 13.99 -14.55 21.32
C TYR A 40 12.56 -14.58 20.77
N ALA A 41 12.42 -14.41 19.46
CA ALA A 41 11.14 -14.43 18.78
C ALA A 41 10.80 -15.89 18.47
N PHE A 42 9.71 -16.38 19.05
CA PHE A 42 9.00 -17.55 18.54
C PHE A 42 8.39 -17.17 17.18
N ALA A 43 9.21 -17.11 16.14
CA ALA A 43 8.75 -16.92 14.77
C ALA A 43 8.16 -18.25 14.24
N GLN A 44 6.93 -18.55 14.62
CA GLN A 44 6.08 -19.52 13.91
C GLN A 44 5.02 -18.77 13.10
N GLY A 45 4.96 -19.07 11.79
CA GLY A 45 3.80 -18.92 10.89
C GLY A 45 3.02 -17.59 10.94
N GLY A 46 3.24 -16.71 9.97
CA GLY A 46 2.47 -15.46 9.82
C GLY A 46 2.05 -15.16 8.38
N THR A 47 1.93 -16.18 7.53
CA THR A 47 1.55 -16.02 6.11
C THR A 47 0.46 -17.00 5.74
N ALA A 48 -0.69 -16.50 5.31
CA ALA A 48 -1.71 -17.30 4.64
C ALA A 48 -1.13 -17.86 3.33
N LYS A 49 -1.12 -19.19 3.18
CA LYS A 49 -0.68 -19.91 1.97
C LYS A 49 -1.84 -20.74 1.41
N PRO A 50 -2.02 -20.79 0.08
CA PRO A 50 -3.02 -21.64 -0.55
C PRO A 50 -2.91 -23.11 -0.11
N PRO A 51 -4.00 -23.75 0.37
CA PRO A 51 -4.06 -25.19 0.54
C PRO A 51 -3.80 -25.90 -0.80
N LYS A 52 -2.94 -26.93 -0.79
CA LYS A 52 -2.53 -27.63 -2.00
C LYS A 52 -3.73 -28.32 -2.68
N GLY A 53 -4.01 -27.96 -3.93
CA GLY A 53 -4.92 -28.70 -4.83
C GLY A 53 -6.41 -28.38 -4.69
N ALA A 54 -6.78 -27.32 -3.96
CA ALA A 54 -8.17 -26.92 -3.84
C ALA A 54 -8.62 -26.05 -5.03
N PRO A 55 -9.74 -26.38 -5.72
CA PRO A 55 -10.26 -25.57 -6.82
C PRO A 55 -10.92 -24.30 -6.30
N SER A 56 -10.74 -23.17 -7.00
CA SER A 56 -11.38 -21.91 -6.62
C SER A 56 -12.90 -22.04 -6.58
N PRO A 57 -13.60 -21.40 -5.61
CA PRO A 57 -15.07 -21.35 -5.60
C PRO A 57 -15.64 -20.59 -6.79
N PHE A 58 -14.82 -19.73 -7.42
CA PHE A 58 -15.14 -19.01 -8.64
C PHE A 58 -13.88 -18.65 -9.42
N THR A 59 -14.00 -18.51 -10.73
CA THR A 59 -12.88 -18.22 -11.63
C THR A 59 -13.28 -17.10 -12.58
N THR A 60 -12.43 -16.10 -12.72
CA THR A 60 -12.57 -15.07 -13.75
C THR A 60 -11.91 -15.59 -15.03
N PRO A 61 -12.61 -15.64 -16.17
CA PRO A 61 -11.98 -15.98 -17.44
C PRO A 61 -10.86 -14.99 -17.76
N THR A 62 -9.78 -15.43 -18.40
CA THR A 62 -8.77 -14.50 -18.93
C THR A 62 -9.33 -13.75 -20.15
N LEU A 63 -8.85 -12.54 -20.38
CA LEU A 63 -9.22 -11.79 -21.59
C LEU A 63 -8.55 -12.45 -22.82
N PRO A 64 -9.19 -12.44 -23.99
CA PRO A 64 -8.59 -13.00 -25.20
C PRO A 64 -7.48 -12.10 -25.73
N ASP A 65 -6.39 -12.70 -26.22
CA ASP A 65 -5.31 -11.98 -26.89
C ASP A 65 -5.83 -11.14 -28.07
N PRO A 66 -5.31 -9.91 -28.28
CA PRO A 66 -5.60 -9.15 -29.47
C PRO A 66 -4.91 -9.77 -30.70
N VAL A 67 -5.32 -9.34 -31.89
CA VAL A 67 -4.68 -9.77 -33.14
C VAL A 67 -3.47 -8.87 -33.40
N PHE A 68 -2.28 -9.48 -33.46
CA PHE A 68 -1.03 -8.75 -33.68
C PHE A 68 -0.63 -8.75 -35.15
N THR A 69 -0.42 -7.56 -35.72
CA THR A 69 0.09 -7.42 -37.10
C THR A 69 1.52 -7.95 -37.25
N ASN A 70 2.36 -7.75 -36.22
CA ASN A 70 3.70 -8.31 -36.18
C ASN A 70 4.08 -8.70 -34.74
N PRO A 71 3.80 -9.94 -34.31
CA PRO A 71 4.07 -10.38 -32.94
C PRO A 71 5.57 -10.42 -32.59
N ASN A 72 6.48 -10.39 -33.57
CA ASN A 72 7.92 -10.38 -33.32
C ASN A 72 8.51 -8.97 -33.13
N ALA A 73 7.72 -7.92 -33.34
CA ALA A 73 8.14 -6.52 -33.23
C ALA A 73 7.64 -5.84 -31.94
N ILE A 74 7.35 -6.65 -30.93
CA ILE A 74 6.92 -6.22 -29.59
C ILE A 74 7.74 -6.92 -28.51
N HIS A 75 8.24 -6.14 -27.56
CA HIS A 75 8.90 -6.65 -26.36
C HIS A 75 8.78 -5.66 -25.21
N GLY A 76 8.83 -6.17 -23.98
CA GLY A 76 8.77 -5.37 -22.77
C GLY A 76 9.98 -4.45 -22.61
N PHE A 77 9.76 -3.34 -21.92
CA PHE A 77 10.81 -2.56 -21.28
C PHE A 77 10.35 -2.15 -19.88
N ASP A 78 11.34 -1.96 -19.01
CA ASP A 78 11.20 -1.42 -17.67
C ASP A 78 12.34 -0.42 -17.48
N VAL A 79 12.01 0.86 -17.25
CA VAL A 79 12.98 1.94 -17.12
C VAL A 79 12.66 2.82 -15.92
N THR A 80 13.65 2.97 -15.06
CA THR A 80 13.62 3.93 -13.96
C THR A 80 14.68 5.01 -14.17
N GLY A 81 14.32 6.26 -13.90
CA GLY A 81 15.26 7.37 -13.98
C GLY A 81 14.66 8.69 -13.51
N PHE A 82 15.49 9.72 -13.47
CA PHE A 82 15.02 11.08 -13.19
C PHE A 82 14.33 11.70 -14.40
N ILE A 83 13.25 12.44 -14.16
CA ILE A 83 12.56 13.20 -15.20
C ILE A 83 13.51 14.24 -15.81
N GLN A 84 13.95 14.03 -17.05
CA GLN A 84 14.77 14.98 -17.79
C GLN A 84 13.90 16.00 -18.53
N ASN A 85 12.80 15.52 -19.11
CA ASN A 85 11.77 16.34 -19.73
C ASN A 85 10.43 15.60 -19.67
N MET A 86 9.33 16.33 -19.63
CA MET A 86 7.99 15.79 -19.73
C MET A 86 7.11 16.77 -20.52
N THR A 87 6.25 16.24 -21.38
CA THR A 87 5.39 17.05 -22.25
C THR A 87 3.94 16.58 -22.19
N LEU A 88 3.03 17.51 -22.44
CA LEU A 88 1.62 17.25 -22.68
C LEU A 88 1.35 17.55 -24.17
N ASP A 89 0.79 16.61 -24.91
CA ASP A 89 0.37 16.85 -26.30
C ASP A 89 -0.93 17.66 -26.31
N THR A 90 -0.80 18.98 -26.39
CA THR A 90 -1.95 19.90 -26.39
C THR A 90 -2.77 19.85 -27.67
N THR A 91 -2.25 19.23 -28.75
CA THR A 91 -2.97 19.04 -30.01
C THR A 91 -3.80 17.77 -30.01
N ASN A 92 -3.47 16.83 -29.11
CA ASN A 92 -4.04 15.50 -29.03
C ASN A 92 -4.01 14.74 -30.37
N ALA A 93 -3.02 15.04 -31.21
CA ALA A 93 -2.89 14.45 -32.53
C ALA A 93 -2.66 12.93 -32.48
N ASN A 94 -2.12 12.44 -31.36
CA ASN A 94 -1.79 11.03 -31.18
C ASN A 94 -2.96 10.16 -30.68
N CYS A 95 -4.09 10.75 -30.26
CA CYS A 95 -5.20 10.01 -29.63
C CYS A 95 -6.57 10.61 -30.00
N PRO A 96 -7.00 10.53 -31.27
CA PRO A 96 -8.21 11.22 -31.74
C PRO A 96 -9.51 10.79 -31.02
N ASN A 97 -9.50 9.64 -30.34
CA ASN A 97 -10.67 9.12 -29.61
C ASN A 97 -10.83 9.72 -28.21
N THR A 98 -9.87 10.51 -27.73
CA THR A 98 -9.92 11.18 -26.43
C THR A 98 -10.20 12.65 -26.62
N SER A 99 -11.37 13.15 -26.23
CA SER A 99 -11.72 14.58 -26.43
C SER A 99 -11.46 15.46 -25.19
N ASP A 100 -11.31 14.86 -24.02
CA ASP A 100 -11.10 15.57 -22.76
C ASP A 100 -9.62 15.95 -22.58
N PRO A 101 -9.26 17.24 -22.52
CA PRO A 101 -7.88 17.68 -22.29
C PRO A 101 -7.27 17.20 -20.98
N GLY A 102 -8.07 16.81 -19.99
CA GLY A 102 -7.60 16.16 -18.76
C GLY A 102 -7.10 14.73 -18.95
N ARG A 103 -7.25 14.16 -20.15
CA ARG A 103 -6.87 12.78 -20.46
C ARG A 103 -5.83 12.70 -21.57
N PHE A 104 -5.27 13.83 -22.00
CA PHE A 104 -4.25 13.86 -23.04
C PHE A 104 -2.94 13.24 -22.54
N GLY A 105 -2.27 12.55 -23.46
CA GLY A 105 -0.96 11.95 -23.26
C GLY A 105 0.18 12.91 -23.59
N GLY A 106 1.35 12.38 -23.88
CA GLY A 106 2.51 13.16 -24.27
C GLY A 106 3.76 12.32 -24.28
N THR A 107 4.87 12.86 -23.74
CA THR A 107 6.13 12.12 -23.66
C THR A 107 6.86 12.39 -22.36
N VAL A 108 7.65 11.41 -21.92
CA VAL A 108 8.63 11.57 -20.85
C VAL A 108 10.01 11.16 -21.36
N GLN A 109 11.04 11.91 -20.98
CA GLN A 109 12.42 11.59 -21.32
C GLN A 109 13.19 11.12 -20.08
N LEU A 110 13.74 9.91 -20.17
CA LEU A 110 14.52 9.25 -19.11
C LEU A 110 15.80 8.68 -19.71
N ASN A 111 16.93 8.96 -19.08
CA ASN A 111 18.23 8.44 -19.51
C ASN A 111 18.53 8.70 -21.01
N GLY A 112 18.02 9.80 -21.57
CA GLY A 112 18.15 10.18 -22.98
C GLY A 112 17.13 9.56 -23.92
N VAL A 113 16.29 8.62 -23.45
CA VAL A 113 15.26 7.93 -24.25
C VAL A 113 13.91 8.63 -24.06
N THR A 114 13.23 8.90 -25.16
CA THR A 114 11.88 9.47 -25.17
C THR A 114 10.85 8.35 -25.23
N ILE A 115 10.01 8.27 -24.20
CA ILE A 115 8.92 7.31 -24.08
C ILE A 115 7.59 8.03 -24.37
N ILE A 116 6.74 7.41 -25.17
CA ILE A 116 5.38 7.87 -25.42
C ILE A 116 4.52 7.54 -24.21
N VAL A 117 3.84 8.54 -23.67
CA VAL A 117 2.81 8.38 -22.64
C VAL A 117 1.46 8.43 -23.34
N PRO A 118 0.70 7.32 -23.39
CA PRO A 118 -0.63 7.30 -24.00
C PRO A 118 -1.60 8.29 -23.35
N CYS A 119 -2.62 8.66 -24.10
CA CYS A 119 -3.81 9.27 -23.53
C CYS A 119 -4.50 8.29 -22.57
N ASN A 120 -5.32 8.83 -21.66
CA ASN A 120 -5.98 8.09 -20.57
C ASN A 120 -5.02 7.46 -19.55
N THR A 121 -3.72 7.76 -19.61
CA THR A 121 -2.75 7.26 -18.63
C THR A 121 -3.03 7.83 -17.25
N VAL A 122 -3.30 6.94 -16.29
CA VAL A 122 -3.33 7.23 -14.86
C VAL A 122 -2.01 6.77 -14.27
N MET A 123 -1.31 7.72 -13.66
CA MET A 123 -0.06 7.47 -12.96
C MET A 123 -0.31 7.17 -11.49
N GLN A 124 0.50 6.27 -10.97
CA GLN A 124 0.52 5.94 -9.56
C GLN A 124 1.58 6.75 -8.83
N MET A 125 1.16 7.42 -7.78
CA MET A 125 2.01 8.16 -6.86
C MET A 125 1.90 7.51 -5.47
N PRO A 126 2.79 7.82 -4.50
CA PRO A 126 2.88 7.06 -3.25
C PRO A 126 1.58 7.02 -2.43
N ALA A 127 0.78 8.08 -2.47
CA ALA A 127 -0.51 8.18 -1.78
C ALA A 127 -1.58 8.89 -2.63
N ASN A 128 -1.40 8.95 -3.94
CA ASN A 128 -2.36 9.59 -4.85
C ASN A 128 -2.24 8.98 -6.25
N THR A 129 -3.24 9.16 -7.09
CA THR A 129 -3.18 8.85 -8.53
C THR A 129 -3.62 10.05 -9.32
N LEU A 130 -2.89 10.37 -10.39
CA LEU A 130 -3.22 11.49 -11.27
C LEU A 130 -3.21 11.06 -12.73
N THR A 131 -4.00 11.73 -13.55
CA THR A 131 -3.81 11.63 -15.00
C THR A 131 -2.46 12.22 -15.39
N TRP A 132 -1.90 11.76 -16.51
CA TRP A 132 -0.68 12.37 -17.07
C TRP A 132 -0.83 13.89 -17.25
N ALA A 133 -1.99 14.33 -17.77
CA ALA A 133 -2.27 15.74 -17.99
C ALA A 133 -2.26 16.56 -16.70
N ASP A 134 -2.90 16.09 -15.63
CA ASP A 134 -2.94 16.80 -14.35
C ASP A 134 -1.55 16.92 -13.71
N PHE A 135 -0.77 15.85 -13.78
CA PHE A 135 0.59 15.85 -13.24
C PHE A 135 1.51 16.84 -13.95
N VAL A 136 1.48 16.88 -15.29
CA VAL A 136 2.28 17.83 -16.08
C VAL A 136 1.82 19.26 -15.84
N ARG A 137 0.50 19.49 -15.69
CA ARG A 137 -0.06 20.81 -15.36
C ARG A 137 0.32 21.31 -13.96
N GLY A 138 0.68 20.42 -13.03
CA GLY A 138 1.22 20.78 -11.72
C GLY A 138 2.57 21.52 -11.76
N GLY A 139 3.17 21.72 -12.94
CA GLY A 139 4.41 22.46 -13.12
C GLY A 139 5.64 21.57 -13.17
N THR A 140 6.81 22.20 -13.37
CA THR A 140 8.03 21.47 -13.70
C THR A 140 8.63 20.71 -12.51
N LEU A 141 8.87 19.41 -12.73
CA LEU A 141 9.62 18.52 -11.84
C LEU A 141 10.95 18.07 -12.47
N ALA A 142 11.27 18.61 -13.65
CA ALA A 142 12.43 18.23 -14.43
C ALA A 142 13.74 18.73 -13.78
N LEU A 143 14.81 17.97 -13.99
CA LEU A 143 16.14 18.32 -13.49
C LEU A 143 16.53 19.76 -13.84
N GLY A 144 16.90 20.54 -12.82
CA GLY A 144 17.36 21.92 -12.98
C GLY A 144 16.28 22.95 -13.36
N LYS A 145 14.99 22.60 -13.23
CA LYS A 145 13.87 23.49 -13.61
C LYS A 145 13.00 23.97 -12.45
N SER A 146 13.10 23.38 -11.25
CA SER A 146 12.36 23.82 -10.05
C SER A 146 13.29 24.46 -9.00
N PRO A 147 13.17 25.77 -8.68
CA PRO A 147 14.00 26.41 -7.66
C PRO A 147 13.64 26.01 -6.22
N ALA A 148 12.38 25.67 -5.98
CA ALA A 148 11.81 25.40 -4.65
C ALA A 148 11.89 23.91 -4.23
N ALA A 149 12.10 23.00 -5.19
CA ALA A 149 12.23 21.56 -4.93
C ALA A 149 13.62 21.05 -5.33
N TYR A 150 14.10 20.01 -4.66
CA TYR A 150 15.33 19.34 -5.08
C TYR A 150 15.11 18.61 -6.42
N PRO A 151 16.01 18.75 -7.40
CA PRO A 151 15.91 18.06 -8.69
C PRO A 151 16.14 16.55 -8.49
N SER A 152 15.07 15.79 -8.24
CA SER A 152 15.19 14.41 -7.76
C SER A 152 13.91 13.56 -7.89
N PHE A 153 13.00 13.96 -8.79
CA PHE A 153 11.79 13.20 -9.07
C PHE A 153 12.12 12.05 -10.01
N GLU A 154 11.99 10.85 -9.45
CA GLU A 154 12.16 9.58 -10.12
C GLU A 154 10.82 9.15 -10.72
N ILE A 155 10.88 8.61 -11.92
CA ILE A 155 9.75 7.99 -12.58
C ILE A 155 10.19 6.62 -13.09
N HIS A 156 9.33 5.65 -12.84
CA HIS A 156 9.46 4.26 -13.28
C HIS A 156 8.37 4.00 -14.30
N VAL A 157 8.79 3.61 -15.50
CA VAL A 157 7.91 3.41 -16.65
C VAL A 157 8.07 1.99 -17.14
N VAL A 158 6.96 1.24 -17.08
CA VAL A 158 6.85 -0.11 -17.63
C VAL A 158 6.01 -0.02 -18.90
N GLY A 159 6.51 -0.59 -19.99
CA GLY A 159 5.85 -0.47 -21.29
C GLY A 159 6.30 -1.53 -22.27
N ASN A 160 5.88 -1.40 -23.52
CA ASN A 160 6.39 -2.21 -24.62
C ASN A 160 7.02 -1.32 -25.69
N THR A 161 8.06 -1.85 -26.32
CA THR A 161 8.54 -1.33 -27.59
C THR A 161 7.65 -1.91 -28.69
N VAL A 162 6.84 -1.08 -29.35
CA VAL A 162 5.95 -1.48 -30.44
C VAL A 162 6.44 -0.83 -31.72
N SER A 163 6.89 -1.63 -32.70
CA SER A 163 7.43 -1.11 -33.98
C SER A 163 8.50 -0.02 -33.78
N ASN A 164 9.46 -0.26 -32.89
CA ASN A 164 10.55 0.65 -32.48
C ASN A 164 10.12 1.92 -31.72
N LYS A 165 8.89 1.99 -31.21
CA LYS A 165 8.43 3.07 -30.33
C LYS A 165 8.22 2.54 -28.93
N GLN A 166 8.82 3.16 -27.92
CA GLN A 166 8.52 2.85 -26.53
C GLN A 166 7.21 3.52 -26.12
N ILE A 167 6.22 2.71 -25.77
CA ILE A 167 4.90 3.15 -25.33
C ILE A 167 4.68 2.66 -23.90
N ALA A 168 4.42 3.58 -22.99
CA ALA A 168 4.16 3.28 -21.58
C ALA A 168 2.82 2.54 -21.40
N GLY A 169 2.79 1.55 -20.51
CA GLY A 169 1.55 0.92 -20.03
C GLY A 169 1.26 1.26 -18.56
N LEU A 170 2.30 1.31 -17.73
CA LEU A 170 2.22 1.69 -16.32
C LEU A 170 3.30 2.73 -16.00
N ILE A 171 2.96 3.68 -15.15
CA ILE A 171 3.86 4.76 -14.73
C ILE A 171 3.73 4.98 -13.22
N PHE A 172 4.86 4.95 -12.54
CA PHE A 172 4.98 5.22 -11.10
C PHE A 172 5.91 6.42 -10.89
N VAL A 173 5.54 7.35 -10.01
CA VAL A 173 6.33 8.56 -9.75
C VAL A 173 6.58 8.72 -8.25
N SER A 174 7.83 9.03 -7.87
CA SER A 174 8.19 9.41 -6.49
C SER A 174 9.37 10.40 -6.48
N GLN A 175 9.71 10.95 -5.31
CA GLN A 175 10.97 11.67 -5.14
C GLN A 175 11.97 10.76 -4.39
N GLN A 176 13.07 10.39 -5.06
CA GLN A 176 14.16 9.56 -4.50
C GLN A 176 13.68 8.27 -3.81
N SER A 177 12.85 7.48 -4.51
CA SER A 177 12.22 6.25 -3.99
C SER A 177 11.56 6.41 -2.60
N VAL A 178 11.03 7.61 -2.34
CA VAL A 178 10.42 8.09 -1.08
C VAL A 178 11.47 8.61 -0.08
N ASN A 179 11.46 9.93 0.21
CA ASN A 179 12.31 10.53 1.25
C ASN A 179 11.82 10.11 2.65
N ALA A 180 12.08 8.85 2.97
CA ALA A 180 11.64 8.19 4.17
C ALA A 180 12.68 8.34 5.30
N GLY A 181 12.18 8.33 6.52
CA GLY A 181 13.01 8.41 7.72
C GLY A 181 12.24 7.96 8.94
N SER A 182 12.93 7.95 10.08
CA SER A 182 12.31 7.64 11.37
C SER A 182 13.01 8.36 12.50
N GLY A 183 12.32 8.52 13.63
CA GLY A 183 12.83 9.25 14.77
C GLY A 183 11.76 9.49 15.83
N VAL A 184 12.12 10.23 16.87
CA VAL A 184 11.24 10.53 18.00
C VAL A 184 10.74 11.97 17.90
N ILE A 185 9.44 12.18 18.04
CA ILE A 185 8.86 13.54 18.10
C ILE A 185 9.39 14.23 19.36
N THR A 186 10.13 15.33 19.19
CA THR A 186 10.66 16.15 20.30
C THR A 186 9.82 17.38 20.56
N ARG A 187 9.13 17.90 19.53
CA ARG A 187 8.21 19.03 19.64
C ARG A 187 7.10 18.94 18.62
N ILE A 188 5.91 19.42 18.99
CA ILE A 188 4.81 19.68 18.06
C ILE A 188 4.66 21.18 17.94
N ASP A 189 4.82 21.71 16.73
CA ASP A 189 4.54 23.10 16.43
C ASP A 189 3.05 23.26 16.16
N TYR A 190 2.27 23.53 17.19
CA TYR A 190 0.83 23.74 17.08
C TYR A 190 0.45 24.97 16.23
N THR A 191 1.36 25.93 16.02
CA THR A 191 1.09 27.12 15.19
C THR A 191 1.09 26.72 13.72
N ASN A 192 2.11 26.00 13.28
CA ASN A 192 2.28 25.61 11.87
C ASN A 192 1.72 24.21 11.55
N GLY A 193 1.47 23.37 12.55
CA GLY A 193 1.04 21.99 12.38
C GLY A 193 2.19 21.05 11.98
N ASN A 194 3.43 21.39 12.35
CA ASN A 194 4.62 20.61 12.02
C ASN A 194 5.05 19.72 13.20
N LEU A 195 5.58 18.55 12.89
CA LEU A 195 6.28 17.70 13.86
C LEU A 195 7.78 17.97 13.75
N GLU A 196 8.43 18.19 14.88
CA GLU A 196 9.89 18.23 14.98
C GLU A 196 10.37 16.89 15.51
N VAL A 197 11.24 16.24 14.74
CA VAL A 197 11.64 14.87 14.98
C VAL A 197 13.16 14.78 15.15
N ASP A 198 13.60 14.19 16.26
CA ASP A 198 14.99 13.80 16.42
C ASP A 198 15.25 12.50 15.64
N SER A 199 15.98 12.63 14.54
CA SER A 199 16.43 11.55 13.66
C SER A 199 17.89 11.15 13.90
N GLY A 200 18.46 11.53 15.06
CA GLY A 200 19.85 11.31 15.44
C GLY A 200 20.65 12.60 15.65
N ASN A 201 20.01 13.77 15.58
CA ASN A 201 20.60 15.06 15.90
C ASN A 201 19.57 15.96 16.64
N PRO A 202 19.57 15.97 17.98
CA PRO A 202 18.59 16.70 18.75
C PRO A 202 18.72 18.24 18.64
N THR A 203 19.85 18.74 18.13
CA THR A 203 20.07 20.18 17.94
C THR A 203 19.52 20.69 16.61
N GLN A 204 19.22 19.80 15.67
CA GLN A 204 18.69 20.11 14.34
C GLN A 204 17.60 19.09 14.01
N PRO A 205 16.38 19.27 14.57
CA PRO A 205 15.30 18.33 14.32
C PRO A 205 14.91 18.33 12.85
N THR A 206 14.53 17.16 12.34
CA THR A 206 13.89 17.04 11.04
C THR A 206 12.46 17.59 11.15
N ILE A 207 12.11 18.53 10.28
CA ILE A 207 10.78 19.11 10.24
C ILE A 207 9.90 18.29 9.32
N ILE A 208 8.79 17.77 9.85
CA ILE A 208 7.79 17.02 9.09
C ILE A 208 6.51 17.84 9.02
N GLN A 209 6.09 18.16 7.81
CA GLN A 209 4.86 18.87 7.50
C GLN A 209 3.94 17.93 6.73
N ILE A 210 2.72 17.68 7.23
CA ILE A 210 1.76 16.83 6.54
C ILE A 210 1.26 17.55 5.29
N ASN A 211 1.40 16.93 4.12
CA ASN A 211 0.90 17.43 2.84
C ASN A 211 -0.58 17.08 2.66
N ASP A 212 -1.43 17.84 3.32
CA ASP A 212 -2.87 17.59 3.39
C ASP A 212 -3.65 18.83 2.98
N PRO A 213 -4.02 18.94 1.68
CA PRO A 213 -4.80 20.06 1.17
C PRO A 213 -6.13 20.27 1.91
N ASN A 214 -6.74 19.20 2.42
CA ASN A 214 -8.06 19.22 3.06
C ASN A 214 -7.98 19.37 4.59
N GLY A 215 -6.79 19.27 5.19
CA GLY A 215 -6.60 19.37 6.64
C GLY A 215 -7.29 18.24 7.42
N ARG A 216 -7.36 17.04 6.84
CA ARG A 216 -7.92 15.84 7.45
C ARG A 216 -7.13 15.36 8.67
N PHE A 217 -5.81 15.38 8.61
CA PHE A 217 -4.91 14.86 9.65
C PHE A 217 -4.21 15.97 10.45
N GLY A 218 -4.51 17.23 10.15
CA GLY A 218 -3.96 18.38 10.86
C GLY A 218 -4.40 19.69 10.23
N ARG A 219 -3.52 20.69 10.20
CA ARG A 219 -3.78 21.94 9.48
C ARG A 219 -3.78 21.69 7.97
N ALA A 220 -4.68 22.35 7.25
CA ALA A 220 -4.70 22.30 5.79
C ALA A 220 -3.45 23.00 5.24
N GLN A 221 -2.64 22.28 4.48
CA GLN A 221 -1.41 22.79 3.88
C GLN A 221 -0.95 21.84 2.76
N SER A 222 -0.41 22.39 1.67
CA SER A 222 0.07 21.56 0.57
C SER A 222 1.20 22.22 -0.21
N PRO A 223 2.47 21.86 0.08
CA PRO A 223 3.62 22.31 -0.71
C PRO A 223 3.52 21.90 -2.19
N ASP A 224 3.03 20.70 -2.47
CA ASP A 224 2.69 20.22 -3.81
C ASP A 224 1.54 19.19 -3.72
N PRO A 225 0.33 19.53 -4.20
CA PRO A 225 -0.85 18.66 -4.12
C PRO A 225 -0.70 17.32 -4.84
N ARG A 226 0.26 17.17 -5.76
CA ARG A 226 0.48 15.89 -6.45
C ARG A 226 0.96 14.80 -5.49
N PHE A 227 1.70 15.20 -4.44
CA PHE A 227 2.25 14.29 -3.44
C PHE A 227 1.53 14.44 -2.10
N SER A 228 0.23 14.73 -2.12
CA SER A 228 -0.58 14.82 -0.90
C SER A 228 -0.76 13.47 -0.23
N VAL A 229 -1.21 13.50 1.03
CA VAL A 229 -1.84 12.34 1.67
C VAL A 229 -2.97 11.80 0.79
N ASP A 230 -3.25 10.50 0.96
CA ASP A 230 -4.53 9.95 0.55
C ASP A 230 -5.52 10.30 1.64
N ASP A 231 -6.50 11.14 1.33
CA ASP A 231 -7.45 11.60 2.33
C ASP A 231 -8.72 10.73 2.39
N ALA A 232 -8.85 9.71 1.53
CA ALA A 232 -9.88 8.68 1.65
C ALA A 232 -9.45 7.54 2.59
N ASN A 233 -8.14 7.38 2.80
CA ASN A 233 -7.54 6.33 3.62
C ASN A 233 -6.69 6.91 4.76
N PRO A 234 -6.47 6.19 5.88
CA PRO A 234 -5.62 6.67 6.96
C PRO A 234 -4.13 6.52 6.61
N THR A 235 -3.53 7.39 5.78
CA THR A 235 -2.06 7.38 5.53
C THR A 235 -1.25 8.04 6.64
N ILE A 236 -1.92 8.78 7.52
CA ILE A 236 -1.37 9.27 8.78
C ILE A 236 -1.98 8.41 9.89
N HIS A 237 -1.23 7.44 10.39
CA HIS A 237 -1.80 6.39 11.24
C HIS A 237 -0.81 5.82 12.26
N ALA A 238 -1.33 5.07 13.22
CA ALA A 238 -0.56 4.23 14.13
C ALA A 238 -0.24 2.89 13.45
N ALA A 239 0.72 2.11 13.95
CA ALA A 239 1.15 0.83 13.36
C ALA A 239 0.03 -0.22 13.18
N THR A 240 -1.12 -0.02 13.84
CA THR A 240 -2.36 -0.82 13.70
C THR A 240 -3.27 -0.38 12.55
N GLY A 241 -2.98 0.76 11.92
CA GLY A 241 -3.85 1.42 10.94
C GLY A 241 -4.85 2.41 11.56
N TYR A 242 -4.80 2.66 12.87
CA TYR A 242 -5.67 3.65 13.51
C TYR A 242 -5.30 5.07 13.07
N PRO A 243 -6.26 5.92 12.64
CA PRO A 243 -5.96 7.24 12.12
C PRO A 243 -5.42 8.19 13.20
N MET A 244 -4.31 8.84 12.89
CA MET A 244 -3.60 9.77 13.77
C MET A 244 -3.68 11.20 13.25
N CYS A 245 -3.38 12.18 14.09
CA CYS A 245 -3.47 13.59 13.71
C CYS A 245 -2.51 14.49 14.48
N VAL A 246 -2.22 15.65 13.90
CA VAL A 246 -1.53 16.76 14.57
C VAL A 246 -2.59 17.74 15.08
N PRO A 247 -2.63 18.03 16.40
CA PRO A 247 -3.60 18.98 16.94
C PRO A 247 -3.50 20.37 16.32
N ARG A 248 -4.65 20.98 16.05
CA ARG A 248 -4.77 22.30 15.38
C ARG A 248 -4.85 23.47 16.36
N THR A 249 -5.01 23.21 17.65
CA THR A 249 -5.18 24.23 18.68
C THR A 249 -3.93 24.33 19.55
N LEU A 250 -3.56 25.57 19.91
CA LEU A 250 -2.45 25.86 20.84
C LEU A 250 -2.87 25.68 22.31
N SER A 251 -4.16 25.82 22.60
CA SER A 251 -4.74 25.66 23.93
C SER A 251 -6.13 25.02 23.83
N GLY A 252 -6.46 24.17 24.80
CA GLY A 252 -7.70 23.39 24.79
C GLY A 252 -7.65 22.16 23.87
N ASP A 253 -8.71 21.35 23.93
CA ASP A 253 -8.82 20.11 23.18
C ASP A 253 -9.23 20.37 21.71
N ASP A 254 -8.62 19.65 20.76
CA ASP A 254 -9.01 19.72 19.34
C ASP A 254 -10.17 18.74 19.09
N ALA A 255 -11.33 19.25 18.68
CA ALA A 255 -12.53 18.43 18.47
C ALA A 255 -12.35 17.33 17.39
N LEU A 256 -11.45 17.53 16.43
CA LEU A 256 -11.13 16.56 15.37
C LEU A 256 -9.89 15.71 15.72
N CYS A 257 -9.13 16.11 16.73
CA CYS A 257 -7.91 15.45 17.19
C CYS A 257 -7.84 15.38 18.73
N PRO A 258 -8.82 14.76 19.41
CA PRO A 258 -9.02 14.96 20.84
C PRO A 258 -7.99 14.21 21.70
N GLN A 259 -7.49 14.87 22.73
CA GLN A 259 -6.49 14.37 23.67
C GLN A 259 -6.94 13.10 24.40
N LYS A 260 -8.25 12.91 24.63
CA LYS A 260 -8.80 11.69 25.24
C LYS A 260 -8.46 10.43 24.43
N ASN A 261 -8.21 10.58 23.12
CA ASN A 261 -7.78 9.49 22.25
C ASN A 261 -6.29 9.14 22.39
N ARG A 262 -5.56 9.80 23.29
CA ARG A 262 -4.26 9.34 23.81
C ARG A 262 -4.35 9.27 25.33
N PRO A 263 -4.89 8.16 25.87
CA PRO A 263 -5.09 8.04 27.32
C PRO A 263 -3.76 8.05 28.07
N LYS A 264 -3.76 8.66 29.27
CA LYS A 264 -2.60 8.70 30.16
C LYS A 264 -2.44 7.37 30.91
N VAL A 265 -1.19 7.00 31.21
CA VAL A 265 -0.86 5.79 31.98
C VAL A 265 -1.37 5.86 33.42
N VAL A 266 -1.34 7.06 34.02
CA VAL A 266 -1.83 7.30 35.38
C VAL A 266 -2.83 8.44 35.34
N THR A 267 -4.04 8.20 35.84
CA THR A 267 -5.01 9.25 36.17
C THR A 267 -5.43 9.11 37.63
N PRO A 268 -5.68 10.20 38.36
CA PRO A 268 -6.07 10.14 39.77
C PRO A 268 -7.46 9.51 40.03
N THR A 269 -8.25 9.19 38.99
CA THR A 269 -9.70 8.96 39.13
C THR A 269 -10.33 7.81 38.33
N THR A 270 -9.61 6.98 37.54
CA THR A 270 -10.26 5.90 36.74
C THR A 270 -9.48 4.57 36.64
N THR A 271 -10.22 3.47 36.37
CA THR A 271 -9.82 2.06 36.42
C THR A 271 -9.42 1.41 35.07
N ASN A 272 -9.25 2.16 33.98
CA ASN A 272 -8.99 1.64 32.62
C ASN A 272 -7.77 2.29 31.93
N ASN A 273 -6.70 2.59 32.67
CA ASN A 273 -5.50 3.11 32.02
C ASN A 273 -4.89 2.01 31.13
N CYS A 274 -4.69 2.31 29.86
CA CYS A 274 -4.14 1.41 28.85
C CYS A 274 -4.86 0.05 28.76
N ARG A 275 -6.19 0.07 28.56
CA ARG A 275 -7.03 -1.13 28.45
C ARG A 275 -6.43 -2.18 27.50
N ASN A 276 -6.39 -3.45 27.89
CA ASN A 276 -5.80 -4.55 27.12
C ASN A 276 -6.84 -5.53 26.54
N PHE A 277 -6.42 -6.61 25.87
CA PHE A 277 -7.34 -7.55 25.22
C PHE A 277 -8.18 -8.36 26.21
N SER A 278 -7.58 -8.81 27.32
CA SER A 278 -8.30 -9.51 28.39
C SER A 278 -9.41 -8.64 28.99
N GLN A 279 -9.13 -7.37 29.27
CA GLN A 279 -10.12 -6.38 29.71
C GLN A 279 -11.13 -6.03 28.60
N ALA A 280 -10.80 -6.29 27.34
CA ALA A 280 -11.72 -6.19 26.23
C ALA A 280 -12.64 -7.39 26.05
N GLY A 281 -12.50 -8.42 26.90
CA GLY A 281 -13.30 -9.64 26.85
C GLY A 281 -12.94 -10.52 25.66
N VAL A 282 -11.70 -10.43 25.18
CA VAL A 282 -11.22 -11.20 24.04
C VAL A 282 -10.04 -12.06 24.49
N THR A 283 -10.01 -13.32 24.04
CA THR A 283 -8.87 -14.19 24.25
C THR A 283 -7.60 -13.51 23.72
N PRO A 284 -6.49 -13.49 24.48
CA PRO A 284 -5.25 -12.92 24.00
C PRO A 284 -4.83 -13.55 22.65
N PRO A 285 -4.30 -12.76 21.71
CA PRO A 285 -3.81 -13.27 20.44
C PRO A 285 -2.61 -14.20 20.62
N ALA A 286 -2.21 -14.88 19.54
CA ALA A 286 -1.05 -15.77 19.54
C ALA A 286 0.25 -15.08 19.99
N SER A 287 0.36 -13.76 19.78
CA SER A 287 1.46 -12.92 20.25
C SER A 287 1.46 -12.64 21.76
N GLY A 288 0.39 -13.02 22.48
CA GLY A 288 0.18 -12.67 23.88
C GLY A 288 -0.55 -11.35 24.09
N GLU A 289 -0.61 -10.93 25.35
CA GLU A 289 -1.28 -9.69 25.76
C GLU A 289 -0.49 -8.42 25.38
N LEU A 290 -1.15 -7.26 25.37
CA LEU A 290 -0.47 -5.98 25.21
C LEU A 290 0.55 -5.74 26.33
N SER A 291 1.70 -5.17 25.97
CA SER A 291 2.74 -4.82 26.92
C SER A 291 2.27 -3.71 27.86
N GLY A 292 2.58 -3.85 29.14
CA GLY A 292 2.36 -2.79 30.12
C GLY A 292 3.17 -1.53 29.79
N PRO A 293 2.71 -0.35 30.23
CA PRO A 293 3.42 0.90 30.02
C PRO A 293 4.78 0.91 30.74
N ALA A 294 5.78 1.52 30.12
CA ALA A 294 7.11 1.67 30.71
C ALA A 294 7.09 2.63 31.92
N VAL A 295 8.07 2.48 32.81
CA VAL A 295 8.23 3.39 33.97
C VAL A 295 8.44 4.82 33.48
N GLY A 296 7.66 5.76 34.01
CA GLY A 296 7.73 7.18 33.63
C GLY A 296 7.01 7.53 32.33
N GLN A 297 6.38 6.57 31.65
CA GLN A 297 5.60 6.80 30.45
C GLN A 297 4.33 7.62 30.77
N VAL A 298 4.11 8.69 30.01
CA VAL A 298 2.98 9.61 30.24
C VAL A 298 1.69 9.09 29.59
N TYR A 299 1.77 8.69 28.32
CA TYR A 299 0.63 8.22 27.52
C TYR A 299 0.75 6.74 27.20
N CYS A 300 -0.37 6.03 27.11
CA CYS A 300 -0.40 4.63 26.73
C CYS A 300 0.20 4.43 25.33
N SER A 301 1.17 3.53 25.21
CA SER A 301 1.80 3.16 23.94
C SER A 301 1.02 2.04 23.24
N GLN A 302 0.23 1.28 23.98
CA GLN A 302 -0.65 0.23 23.49
C GLN A 302 -1.95 0.22 24.30
N TYR A 303 -3.11 0.12 23.65
CA TYR A 303 -4.40 0.01 24.31
C TYR A 303 -5.55 -0.35 23.34
N VAL A 304 -6.66 -0.85 23.90
CA VAL A 304 -7.89 -1.23 23.20
C VAL A 304 -9.01 -0.26 23.55
N MET A 305 -9.53 0.47 22.57
CA MET A 305 -10.69 1.33 22.73
C MET A 305 -11.96 0.51 22.97
N LYS A 306 -12.87 1.02 23.80
CA LYS A 306 -14.24 0.49 23.89
C LYS A 306 -15.01 0.85 22.62
N ARG A 307 -15.88 -0.02 22.12
CA ARG A 307 -16.81 0.31 21.03
C ARG A 307 -17.66 1.52 21.40
N PHE A 308 -17.98 2.39 20.44
CA PHE A 308 -18.69 3.64 20.72
C PHE A 308 -20.03 3.45 21.47
N SER A 309 -20.75 2.36 21.15
CA SER A 309 -22.04 2.01 21.76
C SER A 309 -21.96 1.28 23.11
N ASP A 310 -20.78 1.14 23.70
CA ASP A 310 -20.62 0.49 25.00
C ASP A 310 -21.20 1.36 26.12
N ALA A 311 -22.23 0.85 26.81
CA ALA A 311 -22.94 1.54 27.88
C ALA A 311 -22.05 1.85 29.11
N THR A 312 -20.89 1.22 29.24
CA THR A 312 -19.93 1.46 30.32
C THR A 312 -18.94 2.59 29.98
N ARG A 313 -19.09 3.25 28.83
CA ARG A 313 -18.22 4.37 28.45
C ARG A 313 -18.43 5.59 29.33
N THR A 314 -17.33 6.25 29.65
CA THR A 314 -17.33 7.57 30.29
C THR A 314 -16.89 8.64 29.29
N ALA A 315 -17.09 9.92 29.65
CA ALA A 315 -16.66 11.05 28.82
C ALA A 315 -15.13 11.12 28.60
N THR A 316 -14.35 10.45 29.46
CA THR A 316 -12.88 10.40 29.37
C THR A 316 -12.36 9.18 28.61
N ASP A 317 -13.24 8.24 28.25
CA ASP A 317 -12.82 7.06 27.47
C ASP A 317 -12.48 7.47 26.02
N PRO A 318 -11.39 6.93 25.44
CA PRO A 318 -11.05 7.14 24.04
C PRO A 318 -12.22 6.81 23.12
N ASP A 319 -12.46 7.63 22.11
CA ASP A 319 -13.56 7.50 21.16
C ASP A 319 -13.08 6.92 19.83
N PRO A 320 -13.50 5.67 19.48
CA PRO A 320 -13.05 5.02 18.26
C PRO A 320 -13.54 5.71 16.97
N THR A 321 -14.48 6.66 17.05
CA THR A 321 -14.95 7.44 15.89
C THR A 321 -14.17 8.74 15.68
N GLN A 322 -13.09 8.99 16.44
CA GLN A 322 -12.26 10.19 16.33
C GLN A 322 -10.78 9.82 16.12
N GLN A 323 -10.00 10.71 15.50
CA GLN A 323 -8.55 10.49 15.32
C GLN A 323 -7.83 10.56 16.68
N ALA A 324 -6.60 10.06 16.75
CA ALA A 324 -5.77 10.15 17.95
C ALA A 324 -4.59 11.11 17.72
N PRO A 325 -4.30 12.04 18.65
CA PRO A 325 -3.16 12.94 18.48
C PRO A 325 -1.81 12.21 18.52
N PHE A 326 -0.85 12.69 17.73
CA PHE A 326 0.56 12.42 17.99
C PHE A 326 0.99 13.09 19.30
N GLU A 327 1.91 12.47 20.02
CA GLU A 327 2.46 13.01 21.26
C GLU A 327 3.98 13.15 21.18
N VAL A 328 4.53 14.11 21.94
CA VAL A 328 5.97 14.19 22.16
C VAL A 328 6.46 12.89 22.82
N GLY A 329 7.51 12.30 22.26
CA GLY A 329 8.03 10.99 22.65
C GLY A 329 7.56 9.84 21.77
N ASP A 330 6.59 10.05 20.87
CA ASP A 330 6.22 9.02 19.89
C ASP A 330 7.34 8.80 18.89
N PHE A 331 7.68 7.53 18.67
CA PHE A 331 8.53 7.14 17.56
C PHE A 331 7.68 7.04 16.29
N ILE A 332 8.07 7.77 15.25
CA ILE A 332 7.40 7.76 13.96
C ILE A 332 8.37 7.36 12.86
N SER A 333 7.81 6.77 11.81
CA SER A 333 8.41 6.74 10.48
C SER A 333 7.57 7.58 9.54
N TRP A 334 8.20 8.19 8.55
CA TRP A 334 7.53 9.04 7.58
C TRP A 334 7.99 8.74 6.17
N SER A 335 7.23 9.25 5.21
CA SER A 335 7.48 9.16 3.79
C SER A 335 6.90 10.40 3.12
N GLY A 336 7.69 11.05 2.27
CA GLY A 336 7.33 12.34 1.71
C GLY A 336 8.30 12.86 0.65
N THR A 337 8.15 14.14 0.37
CA THR A 337 8.98 14.91 -0.56
C THR A 337 9.78 15.95 0.23
N LEU A 338 11.10 15.99 0.04
CA LEU A 338 11.98 17.00 0.59
C LEU A 338 11.83 18.33 -0.18
N PHE A 339 11.50 19.39 0.57
CA PHE A 339 11.37 20.75 0.06
C PHE A 339 12.40 21.67 0.69
N LYS A 340 12.88 22.62 -0.12
CA LYS A 340 13.69 23.72 0.40
C LYS A 340 12.79 24.67 1.19
N SER A 341 13.28 25.16 2.31
CA SER A 341 12.62 26.25 3.00
C SER A 341 12.53 27.49 2.09
N ALA A 342 11.33 28.06 1.98
CA ALA A 342 11.13 29.34 1.29
C ALA A 342 11.69 30.53 2.08
N THR A 343 11.98 30.34 3.37
CA THR A 343 12.56 31.37 4.24
C THR A 343 14.04 31.09 4.48
N THR A 344 14.90 32.00 4.03
CA THR A 344 16.35 31.89 4.22
C THR A 344 16.70 31.71 5.70
N GLY A 345 17.45 30.65 6.01
CA GLY A 345 17.88 30.32 7.38
C GLY A 345 16.90 29.48 8.19
N ALA A 346 15.68 29.23 7.69
CA ALA A 346 14.81 28.19 8.24
C ALA A 346 15.19 26.81 7.65
N PRO A 347 15.04 25.72 8.42
CA PRO A 347 15.40 24.38 7.97
C PRO A 347 14.50 23.91 6.84
N ASP A 348 15.08 23.11 5.94
CA ASP A 348 14.32 22.33 4.97
C ASP A 348 13.40 21.34 5.67
N PHE A 349 12.36 20.89 4.98
CA PHE A 349 11.32 20.07 5.58
C PHE A 349 10.85 18.95 4.67
N ILE A 350 10.32 17.90 5.27
CA ILE A 350 9.65 16.80 4.57
C ILE A 350 8.16 17.12 4.49
N SER A 351 7.66 17.27 3.26
CA SER A 351 6.25 17.30 2.93
C SER A 351 5.73 15.86 2.90
N ALA A 352 5.25 15.37 4.04
CA ALA A 352 4.88 13.97 4.25
C ALA A 352 3.48 13.65 3.69
N HIS A 353 3.39 12.58 2.90
CA HIS A 353 2.12 11.98 2.48
C HIS A 353 1.73 10.78 3.35
N THR A 354 2.69 10.20 4.07
CA THR A 354 2.49 9.05 4.95
C THR A 354 3.31 9.20 6.22
N ILE A 355 2.70 8.91 7.37
CA ILE A 355 3.36 8.83 8.68
C ILE A 355 2.79 7.62 9.42
N GLU A 356 3.68 6.74 9.88
CA GLU A 356 3.33 5.62 10.77
C GLU A 356 3.96 5.85 12.15
N ALA A 357 3.11 5.98 13.17
CA ALA A 357 3.54 5.97 14.57
C ALA A 357 3.65 4.55 15.11
N ASN A 358 4.74 4.26 15.83
CA ASN A 358 4.92 3.01 16.58
C ASN A 358 4.08 3.04 17.88
N VAL A 359 2.76 3.08 17.73
CA VAL A 359 1.75 3.07 18.79
C VAL A 359 0.73 1.99 18.46
N GLY A 360 0.35 1.18 19.45
CA GLY A 360 -0.60 0.08 19.32
C GLY A 360 -2.02 0.49 19.69
N ILE A 361 -2.75 1.15 18.79
CA ILE A 361 -4.14 1.56 19.05
C ILE A 361 -5.10 0.55 18.42
N TYR A 362 -5.84 -0.18 19.25
CA TYR A 362 -6.80 -1.18 18.80
C TYR A 362 -8.23 -0.69 19.02
N THR A 363 -9.14 -1.06 18.13
CA THR A 363 -10.57 -0.87 18.34
C THR A 363 -11.14 -2.10 19.05
N GLN A 364 -12.36 -2.01 19.57
CA GLN A 364 -12.98 -3.14 20.26
C GLN A 364 -13.10 -4.32 19.28
N PRO A 365 -12.44 -5.47 19.53
CA PRO A 365 -12.40 -6.52 18.52
C PRO A 365 -13.80 -7.13 18.28
N GLY A 366 -14.11 -7.41 17.02
CA GLY A 366 -15.44 -7.85 16.59
C GLY A 366 -16.46 -6.73 16.42
N SER A 367 -16.03 -5.46 16.28
CA SER A 367 -16.96 -4.33 16.18
C SER A 367 -16.45 -3.19 15.29
N GLN A 368 -17.38 -2.35 14.83
CA GLN A 368 -17.09 -1.13 14.09
C GLN A 368 -17.11 0.12 15.01
N PRO A 369 -16.35 1.18 14.68
CA PRO A 369 -15.45 1.29 13.53
C PRO A 369 -14.18 0.46 13.74
N SER A 370 -13.69 -0.16 12.66
CA SER A 370 -12.33 -0.70 12.55
C SER A 370 -11.57 0.10 11.50
N TYR A 371 -10.24 0.12 11.57
CA TYR A 371 -9.41 0.83 10.59
C TYR A 371 -8.36 -0.12 10.06
N LEU A 372 -7.98 0.10 8.81
CA LEU A 372 -7.02 -0.71 8.09
C LEU A 372 -5.90 0.19 7.59
N ALA A 373 -4.74 -0.39 7.36
CA ALA A 373 -3.67 0.21 6.56
C ALA A 373 -3.11 -0.87 5.64
N ILE A 374 -2.71 -0.47 4.43
CA ILE A 374 -2.05 -1.38 3.47
C ILE A 374 -0.57 -1.00 3.40
N GLY A 375 0.28 -2.02 3.49
CA GLY A 375 1.71 -1.91 3.26
C GLY A 375 2.07 -2.41 1.87
N GLU A 376 3.08 -3.26 1.80
CA GLU A 376 3.55 -3.86 0.54
C GLU A 376 2.49 -4.77 -0.09
N PHE A 377 2.22 -4.60 -1.38
CA PHE A 377 1.47 -5.57 -2.16
C PHE A 377 1.78 -5.53 -3.66
N GLY A 378 1.59 -6.68 -4.31
CA GLY A 378 1.76 -6.87 -5.74
C GLY A 378 1.00 -8.09 -6.25
N ILE A 379 0.67 -8.09 -7.53
CA ILE A 379 -0.13 -9.13 -8.19
C ILE A 379 0.44 -9.44 -9.58
N GLY A 380 0.44 -10.71 -9.97
CA GLY A 380 0.81 -11.08 -11.33
C GLY A 380 -0.30 -10.79 -12.34
N THR A 381 0.08 -10.48 -13.58
CA THR A 381 -0.85 -10.18 -14.68
C THR A 381 -1.67 -11.38 -15.16
N ALA A 382 -1.29 -12.59 -14.71
CA ALA A 382 -2.02 -13.84 -14.87
C ALA A 382 -2.26 -14.25 -16.34
N ASP A 383 -1.30 -13.97 -17.24
CA ASP A 383 -1.26 -14.60 -18.56
C ASP A 383 -1.29 -16.14 -18.39
N PRO A 384 -2.30 -16.84 -18.92
CA PRO A 384 -2.39 -18.29 -18.78
C PRO A 384 -1.47 -19.04 -19.76
N ALA A 385 -0.88 -18.35 -20.75
CA ALA A 385 -0.13 -18.98 -21.81
C ALA A 385 1.32 -19.26 -21.40
N ALA A 386 1.77 -20.50 -21.59
CA ALA A 386 3.18 -20.88 -21.42
C ALA A 386 4.08 -20.36 -22.57
N THR A 387 3.51 -19.68 -23.57
CA THR A 387 4.22 -19.14 -24.72
C THR A 387 3.65 -17.77 -25.03
N ALA A 388 4.52 -16.77 -25.05
CA ALA A 388 4.17 -15.41 -25.40
C ALA A 388 3.73 -15.31 -26.86
N ILE A 389 3.05 -14.22 -27.20
CA ILE A 389 2.56 -13.93 -28.56
C ILE A 389 3.67 -13.92 -29.62
N ASN A 390 4.91 -13.62 -29.23
CA ASN A 390 6.11 -13.65 -30.10
C ASN A 390 6.71 -15.06 -30.25
N GLY A 391 6.05 -16.10 -29.72
CA GLY A 391 6.47 -17.49 -29.79
C GLY A 391 7.53 -17.91 -28.78
N VAL A 392 7.98 -17.01 -27.90
CA VAL A 392 8.97 -17.31 -26.85
C VAL A 392 8.28 -17.98 -25.67
N ALA A 393 8.91 -19.01 -25.11
CA ALA A 393 8.42 -19.64 -23.88
C ALA A 393 8.53 -18.66 -22.70
N GLN A 394 7.47 -18.53 -21.92
CA GLN A 394 7.40 -17.59 -20.80
C GLN A 394 6.99 -18.28 -19.50
N GLU A 395 7.49 -17.75 -18.38
CA GLU A 395 6.98 -18.04 -17.05
C GLU A 395 5.94 -16.97 -16.68
N THR A 396 4.78 -17.41 -16.22
CA THR A 396 3.71 -16.54 -15.73
C THR A 396 3.46 -16.80 -14.25
N GLN A 397 3.13 -15.75 -13.50
CA GLN A 397 2.92 -15.86 -12.06
C GLN A 397 1.46 -15.61 -11.67
N ASP A 398 0.74 -16.68 -11.34
CA ASP A 398 -0.54 -16.59 -10.60
C ASP A 398 -0.26 -16.35 -9.11
N ARG A 399 0.25 -15.16 -8.81
CA ARG A 399 0.75 -14.77 -7.49
C ARG A 399 0.12 -13.48 -7.01
N ILE A 400 -0.13 -13.43 -5.71
CA ILE A 400 -0.40 -12.19 -4.98
C ILE A 400 0.36 -12.20 -3.66
N PHE A 401 0.92 -11.05 -3.30
CA PHE A 401 1.35 -10.77 -1.94
C PHE A 401 0.72 -9.48 -1.47
N LEU A 402 0.30 -9.45 -0.21
CA LEU A 402 -0.25 -8.25 0.41
C LEU A 402 0.07 -8.26 1.90
N GLU A 403 0.45 -7.10 2.41
CA GLU A 403 0.47 -6.78 3.84
C GLU A 403 -0.59 -5.74 4.15
N ALA A 404 -1.39 -6.01 5.18
CA ALA A 404 -2.28 -5.04 5.78
C ALA A 404 -2.15 -5.09 7.30
N SER A 405 -2.53 -4.00 7.95
CA SER A 405 -2.76 -3.92 9.39
C SER A 405 -4.24 -3.64 9.66
N THR A 406 -4.76 -4.14 10.77
CA THR A 406 -6.13 -3.87 11.24
C THR A 406 -6.16 -3.51 12.72
N THR A 407 -7.05 -2.61 13.10
CA THR A 407 -7.32 -2.31 14.52
C THR A 407 -8.26 -3.31 15.17
N ASP A 408 -9.00 -4.11 14.39
CA ASP A 408 -9.84 -5.22 14.85
C ASP A 408 -9.13 -6.55 14.60
N ILE A 409 -8.45 -7.06 15.63
CA ILE A 409 -7.64 -8.28 15.49
C ILE A 409 -8.46 -9.56 15.40
N LYS A 410 -9.74 -9.53 15.78
CA LYS A 410 -10.57 -10.73 15.94
C LYS A 410 -11.28 -11.09 14.64
N THR A 411 -11.63 -10.10 13.84
CA THR A 411 -12.38 -10.33 12.59
C THR A 411 -11.45 -10.59 11.43
N PRO A 412 -11.80 -11.51 10.51
CA PRO A 412 -11.06 -11.70 9.29
C PRO A 412 -10.96 -10.41 8.47
N VAL A 413 -9.83 -10.27 7.79
CA VAL A 413 -9.60 -9.28 6.75
C VAL A 413 -9.78 -9.95 5.39
N ASP A 414 -10.55 -9.31 4.52
CA ASP A 414 -10.84 -9.76 3.16
C ASP A 414 -10.26 -8.82 2.11
N ILE A 415 -9.76 -9.39 1.01
CA ILE A 415 -9.18 -8.64 -0.09
C ILE A 415 -10.09 -8.79 -1.31
N TYR A 416 -10.33 -7.68 -2.00
CA TYR A 416 -11.12 -7.61 -3.21
C TYR A 416 -10.35 -6.90 -4.32
N LEU A 417 -10.41 -7.44 -5.53
CA LEU A 417 -10.07 -6.71 -6.75
C LEU A 417 -11.28 -5.86 -7.15
N ILE A 418 -11.06 -4.57 -7.42
CA ILE A 418 -12.15 -3.65 -7.77
C ILE A 418 -12.29 -3.60 -9.29
N ASP A 419 -13.25 -4.34 -9.84
CA ASP A 419 -13.59 -4.26 -11.24
C ASP A 419 -14.42 -2.99 -11.48
N VAL A 420 -14.03 -2.16 -12.46
CA VAL A 420 -14.71 -0.91 -12.79
C VAL A 420 -15.32 -1.01 -14.18
N ASN A 421 -16.62 -0.73 -14.29
CA ASN A 421 -17.28 -0.70 -15.59
C ASN A 421 -16.66 0.41 -16.48
N PRO A 422 -16.15 0.06 -17.68
CA PRO A 422 -15.44 1.02 -18.53
C PRO A 422 -16.24 2.24 -18.96
N SER A 423 -17.56 2.12 -19.08
CA SER A 423 -18.42 3.22 -19.54
C SER A 423 -18.99 4.03 -18.38
N THR A 424 -19.50 3.34 -17.35
CA THR A 424 -20.31 3.96 -16.29
C THR A 424 -19.54 4.25 -15.00
N GLY A 425 -18.39 3.61 -14.79
CA GLY A 425 -17.60 3.75 -13.57
C GLY A 425 -18.15 2.97 -12.37
N VAL A 426 -19.21 2.19 -12.56
CA VAL A 426 -19.77 1.32 -11.51
C VAL A 426 -18.72 0.31 -11.08
N GLN A 427 -18.46 0.23 -9.78
CA GLN A 427 -17.50 -0.70 -9.18
C GLN A 427 -18.20 -1.99 -8.73
N THR A 428 -17.56 -3.12 -8.97
CA THR A 428 -17.91 -4.43 -8.40
C THR A 428 -16.69 -5.03 -7.72
N ASN A 429 -16.85 -5.57 -6.52
CA ASN A 429 -15.75 -6.07 -5.70
C ASN A 429 -15.64 -7.58 -5.86
N ARG A 430 -14.56 -8.07 -6.48
CA ARG A 430 -14.27 -9.50 -6.65
C ARG A 430 -13.38 -9.99 -5.51
N TRP A 431 -13.91 -10.85 -4.65
CA TRP A 431 -13.21 -11.36 -3.48
C TRP A 431 -12.09 -12.32 -3.89
N VAL A 432 -10.91 -12.23 -3.25
CA VAL A 432 -9.73 -13.05 -3.60
C VAL A 432 -9.08 -13.73 -2.39
N THR A 433 -9.78 -13.77 -1.25
CA THR A 433 -9.32 -14.49 -0.05
C THR A 433 -10.26 -15.60 0.41
N PRO A 434 -10.79 -16.47 -0.47
CA PRO A 434 -11.53 -17.66 -0.03
C PRO A 434 -10.60 -18.65 0.69
N TYR A 435 -11.15 -19.75 1.21
CA TYR A 435 -10.39 -20.77 1.95
C TYR A 435 -9.21 -21.32 1.13
N GLU A 436 -9.37 -21.44 -0.17
CA GLU A 436 -8.38 -21.93 -1.12
C GLU A 436 -7.18 -20.99 -1.27
N MET A 437 -7.32 -19.74 -0.81
CA MET A 437 -6.24 -18.77 -0.75
C MET A 437 -5.60 -18.68 0.63
N THR A 438 -6.39 -18.82 1.70
CA THR A 438 -5.91 -18.51 3.04
C THR A 438 -5.72 -19.71 3.96
N GLY A 439 -6.42 -20.81 3.70
CA GLY A 439 -6.49 -21.97 4.59
C GLY A 439 -7.29 -21.72 5.88
N GLU A 440 -7.90 -20.55 6.02
CA GLU A 440 -8.67 -20.16 7.21
C GLU A 440 -10.18 -20.31 6.99
N CYS A 441 -10.94 -20.43 8.08
CA CYS A 441 -12.39 -20.60 8.04
C CYS A 441 -12.80 -21.72 7.06
N ASN A 442 -12.33 -22.94 7.34
CA ASN A 442 -12.51 -24.10 6.48
C ASN A 442 -14.00 -24.46 6.30
N PRO A 443 -14.57 -24.38 5.08
CA PRO A 443 -15.98 -24.68 4.84
C PRO A 443 -16.35 -26.16 5.04
N ALA A 444 -15.38 -27.08 5.05
CA ALA A 444 -15.60 -28.49 5.37
C ALA A 444 -15.78 -28.74 6.88
N GLN A 445 -15.57 -27.73 7.72
CA GLN A 445 -15.75 -27.78 9.17
C GLN A 445 -16.87 -26.83 9.60
N THR A 446 -17.33 -26.96 10.84
CA THR A 446 -18.20 -25.94 11.44
C THR A 446 -17.41 -24.64 11.57
N LEU A 447 -17.83 -23.61 10.83
CA LEU A 447 -17.16 -22.31 10.85
C LEU A 447 -17.18 -21.71 12.26
N PRO A 448 -16.03 -21.30 12.80
CA PRO A 448 -15.98 -20.49 14.01
C PRO A 448 -16.86 -19.24 13.90
N THR A 449 -17.41 -18.77 15.02
CA THR A 449 -18.21 -17.55 15.05
C THR A 449 -17.43 -16.32 14.57
N SER A 450 -16.10 -16.31 14.73
CA SER A 450 -15.21 -15.27 14.20
C SER A 450 -15.20 -15.19 12.67
N CYS A 451 -15.56 -16.27 11.95
CA CYS A 451 -15.62 -16.29 10.49
C CYS A 451 -16.83 -15.52 9.93
N LEU A 452 -17.79 -15.15 10.78
CA LEU A 452 -19.02 -14.44 10.42
C LEU A 452 -19.82 -15.13 9.31
N GLY A 453 -19.79 -16.46 9.28
CA GLY A 453 -20.57 -17.28 8.34
C GLY A 453 -19.96 -17.42 6.93
N ALA A 454 -18.78 -16.85 6.67
CA ALA A 454 -18.07 -17.00 5.40
C ALA A 454 -16.75 -17.77 5.58
N SER A 455 -16.36 -18.54 4.56
CA SER A 455 -15.05 -19.20 4.52
C SER A 455 -13.91 -18.23 4.23
N GLY A 456 -12.66 -18.66 4.33
CA GLY A 456 -11.50 -17.82 4.01
C GLY A 456 -11.35 -16.58 4.89
N GLY A 457 -10.68 -15.57 4.37
CA GLY A 457 -10.23 -14.38 5.08
C GLY A 457 -8.94 -14.63 5.86
N ILE A 458 -8.41 -13.57 6.47
CA ILE A 458 -7.15 -13.62 7.24
C ILE A 458 -7.43 -13.11 8.65
N THR A 459 -7.32 -13.98 9.66
CA THR A 459 -7.63 -13.65 11.06
C THR A 459 -6.35 -13.31 11.83
N THR A 460 -6.10 -12.02 12.06
CA THR A 460 -4.80 -11.57 12.55
C THR A 460 -4.49 -12.00 13.99
N GLN A 461 -5.52 -12.19 14.83
CA GLN A 461 -5.40 -12.68 16.21
C GLN A 461 -4.70 -14.05 16.32
N ASN A 462 -4.83 -14.90 15.30
CA ASN A 462 -4.28 -16.24 15.29
C ASN A 462 -2.91 -16.32 14.59
N THR A 463 -2.45 -15.22 14.00
CA THR A 463 -1.29 -15.23 13.10
C THR A 463 -0.10 -14.50 13.71
N GLY A 464 1.05 -15.16 13.76
CA GLY A 464 2.36 -14.55 13.97
C GLY A 464 2.55 -13.67 15.23
N PRO A 465 3.72 -13.03 15.35
CA PRO A 465 4.10 -12.23 16.53
C PRO A 465 3.46 -10.84 16.57
N GLN A 466 2.77 -10.39 15.52
CA GLN A 466 2.14 -9.08 15.45
C GLN A 466 0.63 -9.24 15.21
N PRO A 467 -0.22 -9.04 16.25
CA PRO A 467 -1.62 -9.45 16.22
C PRO A 467 -2.49 -8.61 15.29
N GLN A 468 -1.99 -7.47 14.82
CA GLN A 468 -2.67 -6.57 13.89
C GLN A 468 -2.39 -6.86 12.42
N ARG A 469 -1.36 -7.65 12.08
CA ARG A 469 -0.90 -7.77 10.69
C ARG A 469 -1.57 -8.93 9.96
N ALA A 470 -2.29 -8.63 8.89
CA ALA A 470 -2.78 -9.58 7.91
C ALA A 470 -1.77 -9.70 6.75
N ARG A 471 -1.29 -10.91 6.47
CA ARG A 471 -0.35 -11.17 5.38
C ARG A 471 -0.84 -12.28 4.47
N LEU A 472 -1.00 -11.94 3.19
CA LEU A 472 -1.19 -12.91 2.12
C LEU A 472 0.12 -13.08 1.37
N ARG A 473 0.56 -14.34 1.19
CA ARG A 473 1.71 -14.70 0.36
C ARG A 473 1.34 -15.93 -0.47
N ALA A 474 0.49 -15.74 -1.47
CA ALA A 474 0.03 -16.80 -2.35
C ALA A 474 0.95 -16.90 -3.57
N THR A 475 1.93 -17.81 -3.52
CA THR A 475 2.85 -18.06 -4.65
C THR A 475 2.24 -18.91 -5.76
N LYS A 476 1.10 -19.57 -5.50
CA LYS A 476 0.32 -20.35 -6.47
C LYS A 476 -1.16 -20.24 -6.11
N ALA A 477 -1.82 -19.18 -6.58
CA ALA A 477 -3.26 -19.03 -6.41
C ALA A 477 -4.02 -20.09 -7.24
N PRO A 478 -5.25 -20.45 -6.85
CA PRO A 478 -6.15 -21.20 -7.73
C PRO A 478 -6.27 -20.52 -9.10
N THR A 479 -6.08 -21.31 -10.16
CA THR A 479 -6.12 -20.80 -11.54
C THR A 479 -7.41 -20.03 -11.81
N GLY A 480 -7.30 -18.87 -12.45
CA GLY A 480 -8.44 -18.03 -12.78
C GLY A 480 -8.93 -17.11 -11.66
N LEU A 481 -8.50 -17.29 -10.40
CA LEU A 481 -8.96 -16.45 -9.29
C LEU A 481 -8.38 -15.03 -9.35
N LEU A 482 -7.13 -14.91 -9.78
CA LEU A 482 -6.41 -13.63 -9.89
C LEU A 482 -6.40 -13.07 -11.32
N SER A 483 -6.99 -13.78 -12.29
CA SER A 483 -7.06 -13.33 -13.68
C SER A 483 -7.77 -11.99 -13.82
N GLN A 484 -7.36 -11.22 -14.83
CA GLN A 484 -7.79 -9.83 -15.05
C GLN A 484 -7.56 -8.94 -13.81
N PRO A 485 -6.31 -8.79 -13.34
CA PRO A 485 -6.04 -7.98 -12.16
C PRO A 485 -6.39 -6.51 -12.42
N THR A 486 -6.93 -5.86 -11.39
CA THR A 486 -7.50 -4.52 -11.45
C THR A 486 -6.46 -3.47 -11.08
N ARG A 487 -6.66 -2.19 -11.46
CA ARG A 487 -5.74 -1.12 -11.04
C ARG A 487 -5.76 -0.93 -9.53
N THR A 488 -6.93 -1.07 -8.92
CA THR A 488 -7.14 -0.84 -7.49
C THR A 488 -7.64 -2.11 -6.81
N LEU A 489 -7.24 -2.28 -5.56
CA LEU A 489 -7.77 -3.29 -4.67
C LEU A 489 -8.38 -2.65 -3.43
N ARG A 490 -9.20 -3.43 -2.74
CA ARG A 490 -9.83 -3.06 -1.48
C ARG A 490 -9.50 -4.11 -0.44
N VAL A 491 -9.08 -3.66 0.73
CA VAL A 491 -9.02 -4.48 1.93
C VAL A 491 -10.19 -4.09 2.81
N VAL A 492 -10.93 -5.07 3.32
CA VAL A 492 -12.15 -4.86 4.10
C VAL A 492 -12.09 -5.70 5.36
N ALA A 493 -12.41 -5.11 6.51
CA ALA A 493 -12.65 -5.87 7.73
C ALA A 493 -14.00 -6.56 7.58
N ARG A 494 -14.07 -7.88 7.77
CA ARG A 494 -15.30 -8.65 7.56
C ARG A 494 -16.48 -8.20 8.42
N SER A 495 -16.21 -7.54 9.56
CA SER A 495 -17.23 -6.90 10.39
C SER A 495 -17.94 -5.72 9.71
N LEU A 496 -17.37 -5.16 8.64
CA LEU A 496 -18.04 -4.18 7.78
C LEU A 496 -19.01 -4.89 6.83
N CYS A 497 -18.49 -5.82 6.02
CA CYS A 497 -19.25 -6.56 5.02
C CYS A 497 -18.74 -7.99 4.92
N VAL A 498 -19.65 -8.96 4.99
CA VAL A 498 -19.34 -10.39 4.85
C VAL A 498 -19.23 -10.74 3.36
N PRO A 499 -18.13 -11.38 2.90
CA PRO A 499 -17.97 -11.77 1.50
C PRO A 499 -19.01 -12.80 1.06
N GLN A 500 -19.22 -12.90 -0.25
CA GLN A 500 -20.07 -13.91 -0.89
C GLN A 500 -19.22 -14.81 -1.81
N GLN A 501 -19.57 -16.09 -1.88
CA GLN A 501 -18.92 -17.05 -2.77
C GLN A 501 -19.46 -16.96 -4.21
N SER A 502 -19.40 -15.77 -4.81
CA SER A 502 -19.85 -15.51 -6.18
C SER A 502 -18.98 -14.44 -6.85
N LEU A 503 -18.91 -14.46 -8.19
CA LEU A 503 -18.19 -13.42 -8.96
C LEU A 503 -18.90 -12.06 -8.89
N SER A 504 -20.23 -12.07 -9.07
CA SER A 504 -21.06 -10.88 -8.85
C SER A 504 -21.46 -10.86 -7.38
N GLN A 505 -20.80 -10.03 -6.58
CA GLN A 505 -21.08 -9.88 -5.15
C GLN A 505 -21.96 -8.66 -4.89
N ALA A 506 -23.10 -8.56 -5.57
CA ALA A 506 -23.98 -7.39 -5.48
C ALA A 506 -24.41 -7.05 -4.04
N GLY A 507 -24.53 -8.06 -3.16
CA GLY A 507 -24.80 -7.85 -1.74
C GLY A 507 -23.63 -7.20 -1.00
N VAL A 508 -22.40 -7.62 -1.31
CA VAL A 508 -21.18 -6.99 -0.80
C VAL A 508 -21.00 -5.59 -1.38
N ASP A 509 -21.23 -5.41 -2.67
CA ASP A 509 -21.15 -4.10 -3.32
C ASP A 509 -22.12 -3.11 -2.68
N GLY A 510 -23.38 -3.51 -2.49
CA GLY A 510 -24.38 -2.71 -1.78
C GLY A 510 -23.99 -2.44 -0.32
N CYS A 511 -23.44 -3.44 0.37
CA CYS A 511 -22.94 -3.27 1.73
C CYS A 511 -21.77 -2.27 1.80
N ILE A 512 -20.78 -2.38 0.93
CA ILE A 512 -19.60 -1.49 0.88
C ILE A 512 -20.01 -0.07 0.48
N GLN A 513 -20.94 0.07 -0.47
CA GLN A 513 -21.50 1.37 -0.85
C GLN A 513 -22.22 2.03 0.32
N ASN A 514 -23.06 1.26 1.05
CA ASN A 514 -23.73 1.76 2.26
C ASN A 514 -22.74 2.03 3.40
N ALA A 515 -21.71 1.22 3.56
CA ALA A 515 -20.62 1.46 4.51
C ALA A 515 -19.84 2.74 4.18
N GLY A 516 -19.89 3.22 2.93
CA GLY A 516 -19.47 4.56 2.54
C GLY A 516 -20.13 5.69 3.36
N THR A 517 -21.22 5.42 4.07
CA THR A 517 -21.86 6.35 5.01
C THR A 517 -21.30 6.27 6.43
N LEU A 518 -20.49 5.27 6.78
CA LEU A 518 -19.79 5.20 8.07
C LEU A 518 -18.53 6.07 8.02
N THR A 519 -18.74 7.36 7.79
CA THR A 519 -17.68 8.37 7.80
C THR A 519 -17.43 8.83 9.22
N VAL A 520 -16.24 8.54 9.72
CA VAL A 520 -15.79 8.82 11.09
C VAL A 520 -14.35 9.35 11.04
N ALA A 521 -13.74 9.66 12.17
CA ALA A 521 -12.34 10.07 12.27
C ALA A 521 -11.95 11.17 11.26
N ASN A 522 -12.76 12.23 11.24
CA ASN A 522 -12.65 13.35 10.32
C ASN A 522 -12.86 12.96 8.84
N GLY A 523 -13.94 12.22 8.58
CA GLY A 523 -14.47 11.91 7.25
C GLY A 523 -13.85 10.69 6.55
N LEU A 524 -13.09 9.87 7.26
CA LEU A 524 -12.57 8.59 6.76
C LEU A 524 -13.66 7.54 6.80
N ILE A 525 -13.66 6.61 5.83
CA ILE A 525 -14.59 5.49 5.84
C ILE A 525 -13.97 4.35 6.64
N ALA A 526 -14.60 3.98 7.76
CA ALA A 526 -14.14 2.87 8.57
C ALA A 526 -14.40 1.51 7.90
N GLY A 527 -13.59 0.52 8.29
CA GLY A 527 -13.74 -0.88 7.90
C GLY A 527 -13.17 -1.23 6.53
N GLN A 528 -12.58 -0.28 5.81
CA GLN A 528 -11.96 -0.52 4.51
C GLN A 528 -10.72 0.33 4.25
N TYR A 529 -9.89 -0.13 3.32
CA TYR A 529 -8.80 0.63 2.72
C TYR A 529 -8.76 0.34 1.22
N VAL A 530 -8.65 1.37 0.37
CA VAL A 530 -8.56 1.22 -1.09
C VAL A 530 -7.21 1.72 -1.57
N ALA A 531 -6.46 0.92 -2.32
CA ALA A 531 -5.16 1.32 -2.83
C ALA A 531 -4.95 0.88 -4.28
N PRO A 532 -4.23 1.66 -5.10
CA PRO A 532 -3.78 1.23 -6.41
C PRO A 532 -2.63 0.21 -6.31
N VAL A 533 -2.57 -0.75 -7.23
CA VAL A 533 -1.55 -1.82 -7.28
C VAL A 533 -0.18 -1.25 -7.62
N PHE A 534 0.73 -1.27 -6.66
CA PHE A 534 2.09 -0.72 -6.81
C PHE A 534 3.02 -1.60 -7.66
N GLU A 535 2.72 -2.89 -7.79
CA GLU A 535 3.55 -3.83 -8.55
C GLU A 535 2.68 -4.83 -9.32
N PHE A 536 2.87 -4.82 -10.64
CA PHE A 536 2.36 -5.87 -11.54
C PHE A 536 3.52 -6.77 -11.94
N ILE A 537 3.38 -8.06 -11.69
CA ILE A 537 4.40 -9.05 -12.07
C ILE A 537 4.06 -9.58 -13.46
N PHE A 538 4.81 -9.12 -14.46
CA PHE A 538 4.65 -9.52 -15.85
C PHE A 538 5.29 -10.88 -16.14
N PRO A 539 4.91 -11.55 -17.25
CA PRO A 539 5.59 -12.73 -17.73
C PRO A 539 7.06 -12.46 -18.04
N GLU A 540 7.91 -13.45 -17.78
CA GLU A 540 9.35 -13.38 -18.06
C GLU A 540 9.78 -14.54 -18.97
N GLY A 541 10.84 -14.33 -19.76
CA GLY A 541 11.40 -15.40 -20.59
C GLY A 541 12.01 -16.52 -19.74
N VAL A 542 11.75 -17.78 -20.09
CA VAL A 542 12.19 -18.95 -19.29
C VAL A 542 13.71 -19.19 -19.32
N LYS A 543 14.44 -18.58 -20.26
CA LYS A 543 15.89 -18.76 -20.43
C LYS A 543 16.58 -17.42 -20.70
N PRO A 544 17.69 -17.14 -19.99
CA PRO A 544 18.54 -16.01 -20.33
C PRO A 544 19.05 -16.11 -21.78
N GLY A 545 18.92 -15.02 -22.53
CA GLY A 545 19.35 -14.93 -23.93
C GLY A 545 18.25 -15.20 -24.96
N ASP A 546 17.09 -15.72 -24.55
CA ASP A 546 15.90 -15.75 -25.42
C ASP A 546 15.43 -14.31 -25.73
N PRO A 547 14.70 -14.07 -26.84
CA PRO A 547 14.12 -12.77 -27.11
C PRO A 547 13.24 -12.31 -25.95
N VAL A 548 13.27 -11.01 -25.66
CA VAL A 548 12.50 -10.42 -24.57
C VAL A 548 11.01 -10.57 -24.86
N VAL A 549 10.26 -11.09 -23.89
CA VAL A 549 8.81 -11.24 -23.98
C VAL A 549 8.11 -9.88 -23.83
N PRO A 550 6.97 -9.66 -24.50
CA PRO A 550 6.15 -8.48 -24.28
C PRO A 550 5.48 -8.51 -22.91
N ASN A 551 5.30 -7.33 -22.31
CA ASN A 551 4.42 -7.14 -21.16
C ASN A 551 2.97 -7.29 -21.63
N ASP A 552 2.19 -8.16 -21.00
CA ASP A 552 0.84 -8.57 -21.40
C ASP A 552 -0.26 -7.58 -20.95
N PHE A 553 -0.06 -6.29 -21.21
CA PHE A 553 -1.01 -5.24 -20.81
C PHE A 553 -2.44 -5.45 -21.34
N TRP A 554 -2.64 -6.24 -22.39
CA TRP A 554 -3.96 -6.59 -22.93
C TRP A 554 -4.79 -7.52 -22.03
N HIS A 555 -4.19 -8.12 -21.00
CA HIS A 555 -4.89 -8.83 -19.93
C HIS A 555 -5.27 -7.93 -18.76
N LEU A 556 -4.81 -6.67 -18.73
CA LEU A 556 -5.20 -5.68 -17.73
C LEU A 556 -6.47 -4.93 -18.19
N PRO A 557 -7.66 -5.23 -17.64
CA PRO A 557 -8.92 -4.69 -18.13
C PRO A 557 -8.98 -3.16 -18.08
N PHE A 558 -8.37 -2.54 -17.07
CA PHE A 558 -8.36 -1.09 -16.90
C PHE A 558 -7.49 -0.37 -17.94
N ILE A 559 -6.48 -1.04 -18.50
CA ILE A 559 -5.66 -0.51 -19.61
C ILE A 559 -6.38 -0.72 -20.94
N ARG A 560 -6.90 -1.93 -21.15
CA ARG A 560 -7.53 -2.33 -22.43
C ARG A 560 -8.86 -1.64 -22.67
N ASN A 561 -9.69 -1.50 -21.64
CA ASN A 561 -11.05 -1.01 -21.78
C ASN A 561 -11.23 0.39 -21.17
N GLY A 562 -10.30 0.84 -20.32
CA GLY A 562 -10.50 2.03 -19.49
C GLY A 562 -11.41 1.76 -18.30
N GLU A 563 -11.72 2.81 -17.56
CA GLU A 563 -12.54 2.78 -16.36
C GLU A 563 -13.43 4.02 -16.26
N GLY A 564 -14.74 3.83 -16.38
CA GLY A 564 -15.73 4.89 -16.21
C GLY A 564 -15.55 6.11 -17.09
N VAL A 565 -15.20 5.94 -18.37
CA VAL A 565 -14.94 7.05 -19.31
C VAL A 565 -16.09 8.07 -19.38
N GLY A 566 -17.33 7.65 -19.11
CA GLY A 566 -18.52 8.52 -19.06
C GLY A 566 -18.68 9.32 -17.75
N THR A 567 -17.78 9.16 -16.79
CA THR A 567 -17.73 9.91 -15.53
C THR A 567 -16.66 11.02 -15.59
N PRO A 568 -16.75 12.06 -14.74
CA PRO A 568 -15.76 13.16 -14.74
C PRO A 568 -14.32 12.71 -14.46
N THR A 569 -14.13 11.72 -13.58
CA THR A 569 -12.81 11.25 -13.13
C THR A 569 -12.34 9.97 -13.82
N GLY A 570 -13.19 9.34 -14.62
CA GLY A 570 -12.84 8.11 -15.32
C GLY A 570 -11.97 8.35 -16.56
N VAL A 571 -11.42 7.28 -17.10
CA VAL A 571 -10.48 7.30 -18.22
C VAL A 571 -10.87 6.25 -19.26
N GLY A 572 -10.57 6.50 -20.52
CA GLY A 572 -10.76 5.52 -21.60
C GLY A 572 -9.65 4.47 -21.66
N PRO A 573 -9.68 3.57 -22.65
CA PRO A 573 -8.54 2.74 -23.00
C PRO A 573 -7.28 3.58 -23.24
N LEU A 574 -6.10 3.01 -23.00
CA LEU A 574 -4.86 3.67 -23.43
C LEU A 574 -4.82 3.78 -24.95
N ASP A 575 -4.52 4.98 -25.45
CA ASP A 575 -4.42 5.31 -26.88
C ASP A 575 -3.14 6.16 -27.08
N PRO A 576 -2.16 5.73 -27.90
CA PRO A 576 -2.07 4.42 -28.53
C PRO A 576 -1.95 3.28 -27.50
N THR A 577 -2.38 2.08 -27.88
CA THR A 577 -2.18 0.89 -27.04
C THR A 577 -0.68 0.58 -26.91
N PRO A 578 -0.22 0.13 -25.72
CA PRO A 578 1.15 -0.33 -25.55
C PRO A 578 1.36 -1.75 -26.12
N TRP A 579 0.69 -2.10 -27.22
CA TRP A 579 0.84 -3.37 -27.93
C TRP A 579 0.38 -3.29 -29.38
#